data_AF-A0A7S2DNP5-F1
#
_entry.id   AF-A0A7S2DNP5-F1
#
_cell.length_a   1.000
_cell.length_b   1.000
_cell.length_c   1.000
_cell.angle_alpha   90.00
_cell.angle_beta   90.00
_cell.angle_gamma   90.00
#
_symmetry.space_group_name_H-M   'P 1'
#
loop_
_entity.id
_entity.type
_entity.pdbx_description
1 polymer ?
#
loop_
_entity_poly.entity_id
_entity_poly.type
_entity_poly.pdbx_seq_one_letter_code
_entity_poly.pdbx_strand_id
1 'polypeptide(L)'
;VKYLLEDSIERQFAAFQRGFHSVCGGECLQLFRWEELELLICGSPVLDFEALERATQYDDGFSRQHPTVVIMWEVIHALDVDLQKRFLFFCTGSDRVPIKGLGNLNFVISRNGTDESRLPSAHTCFNHLLLPEYKSKAKLKEQLLKAINDTEGFHII
;
A
#
# COMPACT_ATOMS: atom_id res chain seq x y z
N VAL A 1 -22.36 21.05 17.76
CA VAL A 1 -22.17 19.98 16.75
C VAL A 1 -22.52 20.48 15.35
N LYS A 2 -23.76 20.91 15.09
CA LYS A 2 -24.19 21.44 13.77
C LYS A 2 -23.26 22.52 13.18
N TYR A 3 -22.98 23.58 13.95
CA TYR A 3 -22.07 24.64 13.47
C TYR A 3 -20.70 24.13 13.02
N LEU A 4 -20.13 23.16 13.74
CA LEU A 4 -18.79 22.63 13.47
C LEU A 4 -18.75 21.74 12.22
N LEU A 5 -19.81 20.96 11.97
CA LEU A 5 -19.83 19.96 10.90
C LEU A 5 -20.59 20.42 9.65
N GLU A 6 -21.49 21.40 9.76
CA GLU A 6 -22.36 21.86 8.68
C GLU A 6 -22.12 23.35 8.41
N ASP A 7 -22.51 24.22 9.33
CA ASP A 7 -22.61 25.67 9.05
C ASP A 7 -21.23 26.31 8.73
N SER A 8 -20.17 25.92 9.44
CA SER A 8 -18.83 26.49 9.25
C SER A 8 -18.15 26.06 7.94
N ILE A 9 -18.62 24.98 7.31
CA ILE A 9 -18.04 24.42 6.07
C ILE A 9 -19.04 24.37 4.91
N GLU A 10 -20.25 24.91 5.07
CA GLU A 10 -21.38 24.76 4.14
C GLU A 10 -20.98 25.08 2.69
N ARG A 11 -20.29 26.21 2.48
CA ARG A 11 -19.90 26.65 1.13
C ARG A 11 -18.92 25.68 0.47
N GLN A 12 -17.94 25.19 1.21
CA GLN A 12 -16.91 24.26 0.75
C GLN A 12 -17.52 22.88 0.49
N PHE A 13 -18.33 22.40 1.43
CA PHE A 13 -19.00 21.11 1.33
C PHE A 13 -19.99 21.08 0.17
N ALA A 14 -20.79 22.13 -0.04
CA ALA A 14 -21.71 22.21 -1.16
C ALA A 14 -20.98 22.18 -2.52
N ALA A 15 -19.79 22.78 -2.63
CA ALA A 15 -18.98 22.70 -3.84
C ALA A 15 -18.43 21.29 -4.07
N PHE A 16 -17.88 20.65 -3.02
CA PHE A 16 -17.43 19.26 -3.07
C PHE A 16 -18.57 18.31 -3.47
N GLN A 17 -19.73 18.42 -2.80
CA GLN A 17 -20.90 17.60 -3.03
C GLN A 17 -21.36 17.70 -4.49
N ARG A 18 -21.46 18.92 -5.06
CA ARG A 18 -21.82 19.09 -6.48
C ARG A 18 -20.84 18.40 -7.42
N GLY A 19 -19.53 18.53 -7.18
CA GLY A 19 -18.51 17.86 -7.97
C GLY A 19 -18.63 16.35 -7.86
N PHE A 20 -18.72 15.81 -6.64
CA PHE A 20 -18.88 14.38 -6.39
C PHE A 20 -20.12 13.81 -7.09
N HIS A 21 -21.28 14.45 -6.95
CA HIS A 21 -22.53 14.00 -7.59
C HIS A 21 -22.51 14.14 -9.12
N SER A 22 -21.69 15.01 -9.70
CA SER A 22 -21.56 15.10 -11.17
C SER A 22 -20.93 13.86 -11.81
N VAL A 23 -20.11 13.12 -11.05
CA VAL A 23 -19.42 11.92 -11.52
C VAL A 23 -20.06 10.64 -10.95
N CYS A 24 -20.38 10.66 -9.66
CA CYS A 24 -20.84 9.49 -8.89
C CYS A 24 -22.34 9.52 -8.57
N GLY A 25 -23.07 10.57 -8.99
CA GLY A 25 -24.48 10.73 -8.66
C GLY A 25 -25.38 9.69 -9.33
N GLY A 26 -26.47 9.35 -8.65
CA GLY A 26 -27.48 8.41 -9.15
C GLY A 26 -28.18 7.68 -8.00
N GLU A 27 -29.18 6.87 -8.33
CA GLU A 27 -29.96 6.08 -7.36
C GLU A 27 -29.08 5.08 -6.61
N CYS A 28 -28.03 4.55 -7.26
CA CYS A 28 -27.10 3.60 -6.65
C CYS A 28 -26.36 4.18 -5.44
N LEU A 29 -26.04 5.48 -5.44
CA LEU A 29 -25.34 6.10 -4.32
C LEU A 29 -26.20 6.12 -3.04
N GLN A 30 -27.53 6.20 -3.19
CA GLN A 30 -28.48 6.18 -2.07
C GLN A 30 -28.66 4.78 -1.47
N LEU A 31 -28.19 3.73 -2.14
CA LEU A 31 -28.27 2.36 -1.65
C LEU A 31 -27.16 2.04 -0.63
N PHE A 32 -26.08 2.83 -0.60
CA PHE A 32 -24.95 2.60 0.28
C PHE A 32 -25.15 3.24 1.65
N ARG A 33 -24.73 2.52 2.69
CA ARG A 33 -24.40 3.12 3.98
C ARG A 33 -23.05 3.84 3.90
N TRP A 34 -22.78 4.74 4.84
CA TRP A 34 -21.54 5.52 4.82
C TRP A 34 -20.29 4.65 4.93
N GLU A 35 -20.36 3.53 5.67
CA GLU A 35 -19.28 2.55 5.81
C GLU A 35 -18.97 1.86 4.48
N GLU A 36 -20.01 1.54 3.70
CA GLU A 36 -19.86 0.87 2.40
C GLU A 36 -19.34 1.84 1.34
N LEU A 37 -19.74 3.12 1.42
CA LEU A 37 -19.19 4.17 0.58
C LEU A 37 -17.73 4.47 0.91
N GLU A 38 -17.36 4.48 2.21
CA GLU A 38 -15.96 4.58 2.64
C GLU A 38 -15.15 3.40 2.10
N LEU A 39 -15.65 2.17 2.25
CA LEU A 39 -14.99 0.99 1.73
C LEU A 39 -14.81 1.06 0.20
N LEU A 40 -15.79 1.63 -0.51
CA LEU A 40 -15.75 1.82 -1.96
C LEU A 40 -14.71 2.84 -2.42
N ILE A 41 -14.65 3.99 -1.74
CA ILE A 41 -13.77 5.09 -2.13
C ILE A 41 -12.35 4.87 -1.60
N CYS A 42 -12.23 4.44 -0.35
CA CYS A 42 -10.97 4.39 0.36
C CYS A 42 -10.37 2.98 0.41
N GLY A 43 -11.15 1.92 0.17
CA GLY A 43 -10.65 0.54 0.19
C GLY A 43 -10.74 -0.15 1.55
N SER A 44 -10.37 -1.44 1.57
CA SER A 44 -10.47 -2.30 2.76
C SER A 44 -9.31 -2.11 3.73
N PRO A 45 -9.54 -2.12 5.06
CA PRO A 45 -8.49 -2.13 6.06
C PRO A 45 -7.92 -3.54 6.33
N VAL A 46 -8.55 -4.59 5.78
CA VAL A 46 -8.12 -5.98 5.98
C VAL A 46 -6.98 -6.31 5.01
N LEU A 47 -5.81 -6.61 5.57
CA LEU A 47 -4.60 -6.91 4.81
C LEU A 47 -4.37 -8.43 4.76
N ASP A 48 -4.58 -9.03 3.59
CA ASP A 48 -4.24 -10.43 3.30
C ASP A 48 -2.92 -10.50 2.50
N PHE A 49 -1.79 -10.54 3.23
CA PHE A 49 -0.46 -10.62 2.62
C PHE A 49 -0.21 -11.96 1.92
N GLU A 50 -0.92 -13.02 2.29
CA GLU A 50 -0.87 -14.31 1.61
C GLU A 50 -1.48 -14.19 0.20
N ALA A 51 -2.57 -13.45 0.06
CA ALA A 51 -3.13 -13.12 -1.25
C ALA A 51 -2.19 -12.23 -2.07
N LEU A 52 -1.53 -11.26 -1.43
CA LEU A 52 -0.54 -10.41 -2.10
C LEU A 52 0.60 -11.26 -2.68
N GLU A 53 1.21 -12.12 -1.86
CA GLU A 53 2.32 -12.99 -2.27
C GLU A 53 1.92 -13.86 -3.48
N ARG A 54 0.73 -14.48 -3.42
CA ARG A 54 0.23 -15.34 -4.50
C ARG A 54 0.03 -14.58 -5.82
N ALA A 55 -0.37 -13.31 -5.75
CA ALA A 55 -0.64 -12.48 -6.93
C ALA A 55 0.60 -11.71 -7.43
N THR A 56 1.69 -11.71 -6.67
CA THR A 56 2.89 -10.93 -6.98
C THR A 56 3.58 -11.43 -8.24
N GLN A 57 3.95 -10.50 -9.10
CA GLN A 57 4.77 -10.74 -10.29
C GLN A 57 6.24 -10.47 -9.98
N TYR A 58 7.12 -11.23 -10.61
CA TYR A 58 8.57 -11.14 -10.40
C TYR A 58 9.25 -10.86 -11.73
N ASP A 59 10.22 -9.95 -11.70
CA ASP A 59 10.95 -9.51 -12.89
C ASP A 59 12.46 -9.37 -12.62
N ASP A 60 13.24 -9.08 -13.66
CA ASP A 60 14.69 -8.86 -13.59
C ASP A 60 15.48 -10.03 -12.97
N GLY A 61 15.04 -11.26 -13.26
CA GLY A 61 15.68 -12.48 -12.80
C GLY A 61 15.27 -12.94 -11.39
N PHE A 62 14.33 -12.24 -10.76
CA PHE A 62 13.63 -12.80 -9.61
C PHE A 62 12.50 -13.73 -10.03
N SER A 63 12.22 -14.69 -9.16
CA SER A 63 11.11 -15.63 -9.27
C SER A 63 10.60 -15.93 -7.87
N ARG A 64 9.42 -16.54 -7.78
CA ARG A 64 8.83 -16.94 -6.50
C ARG A 64 9.75 -17.84 -5.66
N GLN A 65 10.59 -18.64 -6.31
CA GLN A 65 11.52 -19.57 -5.64
C GLN A 65 12.91 -18.96 -5.38
N HIS A 66 13.17 -17.74 -5.82
CA HIS A 66 14.46 -17.10 -5.60
C HIS A 66 14.71 -16.93 -4.09
N PRO A 67 15.91 -17.29 -3.56
CA PRO A 67 16.16 -17.28 -2.12
C PRO A 67 15.84 -15.94 -1.43
N THR A 68 16.24 -14.82 -2.03
CA THR A 68 15.92 -13.48 -1.50
C THR A 68 14.43 -13.19 -1.44
N VAL A 69 13.66 -13.66 -2.44
CA VAL A 69 12.19 -13.47 -2.48
C VAL A 69 11.52 -14.30 -1.40
N VAL A 70 11.92 -15.56 -1.23
CA VAL A 70 11.41 -16.44 -0.16
C VAL A 70 11.68 -15.81 1.20
N ILE A 71 12.92 -15.36 1.43
CA ILE A 71 13.31 -14.68 2.68
C ILE A 71 12.50 -13.40 2.90
N MET A 72 12.25 -12.62 1.84
CA MET A 72 11.45 -11.39 1.94
C MET A 72 10.04 -11.69 2.44
N TRP A 73 9.34 -12.66 1.83
CA TRP A 73 7.99 -13.03 2.26
C TRP A 73 7.97 -13.60 3.68
N GLU A 74 8.94 -14.45 4.04
CA GLU A 74 9.07 -14.90 5.43
C GLU A 74 9.26 -13.73 6.43
N VAL A 75 9.95 -12.66 6.03
CA VAL A 75 10.12 -11.48 6.88
C VAL A 75 8.79 -10.72 6.97
N ILE A 76 8.12 -10.47 5.85
CA ILE A 76 6.86 -9.70 5.78
C ILE A 76 5.74 -10.39 6.56
N HIS A 77 5.58 -11.70 6.42
CA HIS A 77 4.58 -12.47 7.16
C HIS A 77 4.86 -12.52 8.67
N ALA A 78 6.11 -12.31 9.08
CA ALA A 78 6.51 -12.24 10.48
C ALA A 78 6.46 -10.81 11.08
N LEU A 79 6.11 -9.79 10.28
CA LEU A 79 5.88 -8.43 10.77
C LEU A 79 4.54 -8.34 11.52
N ASP A 80 4.45 -7.39 12.44
CA ASP A 80 3.16 -7.01 13.00
C ASP A 80 2.33 -6.21 11.99
N VAL A 81 1.05 -6.01 12.32
CA VAL A 81 0.07 -5.35 11.43
C VAL A 81 0.47 -3.91 11.10
N ASP A 82 1.12 -3.20 12.02
CA ASP A 82 1.50 -1.79 11.80
C ASP A 82 2.68 -1.70 10.83
N LEU A 83 3.69 -2.55 10.98
CA LEU A 83 4.80 -2.65 10.04
C LEU A 83 4.35 -3.18 8.67
N GLN A 84 3.36 -4.07 8.62
CA GLN A 84 2.73 -4.51 7.38
C GLN A 84 2.02 -3.37 6.65
N LYS A 85 1.28 -2.52 7.37
CA LYS A 85 0.68 -1.30 6.81
C LYS A 85 1.73 -0.34 6.27
N ARG A 86 2.82 -0.13 7.02
CA ARG A 86 3.95 0.71 6.57
C ARG A 86 4.63 0.16 5.33
N PHE A 87 4.82 -1.15 5.25
CA PHE A 87 5.33 -1.79 4.04
C PHE A 87 4.38 -1.58 2.85
N LEU A 88 3.08 -1.75 3.05
CA LEU A 88 2.10 -1.49 1.99
C LEU A 88 2.15 -0.04 1.53
N PHE A 89 2.20 0.92 2.47
CA PHE A 89 2.32 2.33 2.17
C PHE A 89 3.62 2.66 1.43
N PHE A 90 4.75 2.09 1.86
CA PHE A 90 6.03 2.20 1.18
C PHE A 90 5.95 1.75 -0.28
N CYS A 91 5.25 0.64 -0.55
CA CYS A 91 5.13 0.06 -1.88
C CYS A 91 4.08 0.72 -2.78
N THR A 92 3.02 1.30 -2.22
CA THR A 92 1.81 1.68 -2.97
C THR A 92 1.39 3.13 -2.77
N GLY A 93 1.94 3.82 -1.77
CA GLY A 93 1.50 5.16 -1.35
C GLY A 93 0.15 5.18 -0.63
N SER A 94 -0.41 4.01 -0.31
CA SER A 94 -1.69 3.84 0.39
C SER A 94 -1.55 2.79 1.49
N ASP A 95 -2.13 3.04 2.65
CA ASP A 95 -2.27 2.05 3.73
C ASP A 95 -3.55 1.22 3.59
N ARG A 96 -4.40 1.55 2.61
CA ARG A 96 -5.63 0.85 2.26
C ARG A 96 -5.51 0.11 0.92
N VAL A 97 -6.27 -0.97 0.78
CA VAL A 97 -6.21 -1.88 -0.38
C VAL A 97 -7.49 -1.84 -1.20
N PRO A 98 -7.46 -2.20 -2.50
CA PRO A 98 -8.69 -2.30 -3.30
C PRO A 98 -9.74 -3.17 -2.58
N ILE A 99 -11.04 -2.89 -2.76
CA ILE A 99 -12.13 -3.70 -2.16
C ILE A 99 -11.93 -5.19 -2.40
N LYS A 100 -11.43 -5.54 -3.59
CA LYS A 100 -11.21 -6.94 -3.98
C LYS A 100 -10.00 -7.59 -3.29
N GLY A 101 -9.39 -6.91 -2.31
CA GLY A 101 -8.27 -7.38 -1.51
C GLY A 101 -6.90 -7.23 -2.19
N LEU A 102 -5.85 -7.50 -1.41
CA LEU A 102 -4.46 -7.44 -1.86
C LEU A 102 -4.14 -8.38 -3.03
N GLY A 103 -4.85 -9.49 -3.17
CA GLY A 103 -4.66 -10.41 -4.31
C GLY A 103 -5.05 -9.83 -5.67
N ASN A 104 -5.72 -8.67 -5.72
CA ASN A 104 -5.99 -7.94 -6.96
C ASN A 104 -5.07 -6.73 -7.16
N LEU A 105 -4.13 -6.51 -6.25
CA LEU A 105 -3.10 -5.50 -6.43
C LEU A 105 -2.08 -6.00 -7.46
N ASN A 106 -1.85 -5.23 -8.52
CA ASN A 106 -0.80 -5.54 -9.49
C ASN A 106 0.57 -5.21 -8.87
N PHE A 107 1.06 -6.06 -7.97
CA PHE A 107 2.31 -5.87 -7.25
C PHE A 107 3.46 -6.58 -7.96
N VAL A 108 4.54 -5.85 -8.22
CA VAL A 108 5.72 -6.34 -8.96
C VAL A 108 6.95 -6.23 -8.09
N ILE A 109 7.81 -7.25 -8.12
CA ILE A 109 9.13 -7.23 -7.46
C ILE A 109 10.22 -7.47 -8.51
N SER A 110 11.09 -6.47 -8.67
CA SER A 110 12.29 -6.56 -9.52
C SER A 110 13.56 -6.63 -8.69
N ARG A 111 14.56 -7.33 -9.23
CA ARG A 111 15.91 -7.30 -8.70
C ARG A 111 16.57 -5.93 -8.88
N ASN A 112 17.20 -5.41 -7.83
CA ASN A 112 17.91 -4.13 -7.85
C ASN A 112 19.42 -4.27 -7.57
N GLY A 113 20.08 -5.19 -8.28
CA GLY A 113 21.50 -5.49 -8.12
C GLY A 113 21.82 -6.39 -6.93
N THR A 114 23.11 -6.55 -6.63
CA THR A 114 23.67 -7.47 -5.61
C THR A 114 24.33 -6.77 -4.43
N ASP A 115 24.29 -5.44 -4.40
CA ASP A 115 24.86 -4.65 -3.32
C ASP A 115 23.96 -4.70 -2.08
N GLU A 116 24.36 -5.49 -1.08
CA GLU A 116 23.65 -5.70 0.18
C GLU A 116 23.59 -4.44 1.07
N SER A 117 24.33 -3.38 0.74
CA SER A 117 24.29 -2.10 1.46
C SER A 117 23.14 -1.19 1.02
N ARG A 118 22.59 -1.41 -0.19
CA ARG A 118 21.46 -0.64 -0.70
C ARG A 118 20.20 -0.91 0.10
N LEU A 119 19.34 0.10 0.20
CA LEU A 119 17.98 -0.05 0.70
C LEU A 119 17.06 -0.51 -0.44
N PRO A 120 15.98 -1.27 -0.13
CA PRO A 120 14.88 -1.43 -1.08
C PRO A 120 14.30 -0.06 -1.45
N SER A 121 13.77 0.06 -2.66
CA SER A 121 13.10 1.27 -3.14
C SER A 121 11.79 0.90 -3.84
N ALA A 122 10.85 1.83 -3.97
CA ALA A 122 9.55 1.55 -4.59
C ALA A 122 9.14 2.63 -5.59
N HIS A 123 8.43 2.21 -6.64
CA HIS A 123 7.66 3.08 -7.51
C HIS A 123 6.18 2.91 -7.19
N THR A 124 5.67 3.77 -6.30
CA THR A 124 4.32 3.67 -5.76
C THR A 124 3.23 3.74 -6.84
N CYS A 125 3.42 4.59 -7.87
CA CYS A 125 2.50 4.70 -9.00
C CYS A 125 2.24 3.36 -9.73
N PHE A 126 3.15 2.40 -9.61
CA PHE A 126 3.10 1.11 -10.29
C PHE A 126 3.06 -0.08 -9.34
N ASN A 127 2.97 0.16 -8.01
CA ASN A 127 3.10 -0.87 -6.98
C ASN A 127 4.32 -1.78 -7.21
N HIS A 128 5.47 -1.15 -7.52
CA HIS A 128 6.67 -1.86 -7.95
C HIS A 128 7.78 -1.72 -6.92
N LEU A 129 8.19 -2.83 -6.32
CA LEU A 129 9.30 -2.91 -5.39
C LEU A 129 10.60 -3.29 -6.13
N LEU A 130 11.63 -2.50 -5.92
CA LEU A 130 13.00 -2.76 -6.34
C LEU A 130 13.78 -3.30 -5.15
N LEU A 131 14.10 -4.59 -5.18
CA LEU A 131 14.70 -5.31 -4.06
C LEU A 131 16.14 -5.73 -4.40
N PRO A 132 17.16 -5.21 -3.68
CA PRO A 132 18.53 -5.72 -3.77
C PRO A 132 18.62 -7.19 -3.34
N GLU A 133 19.57 -7.93 -3.91
CA GLU A 133 19.79 -9.32 -3.53
C GLU A 133 20.51 -9.44 -2.18
N TYR A 134 19.76 -9.73 -1.12
CA TYR A 134 20.30 -10.01 0.20
C TYR A 134 20.54 -11.51 0.41
N LYS A 135 21.68 -11.85 1.03
CA LYS A 135 22.05 -13.24 1.28
C LYS A 135 21.54 -13.80 2.61
N SER A 136 21.11 -12.93 3.52
CA SER A 136 20.64 -13.34 4.84
C SER A 136 19.33 -12.67 5.22
N LYS A 137 18.49 -13.42 5.95
CA LYS A 137 17.24 -12.94 6.54
C LYS A 137 17.43 -11.76 7.47
N ALA A 138 18.50 -11.78 8.27
CA ALA A 138 18.83 -10.69 9.17
C ALA A 138 19.11 -9.39 8.40
N LYS A 139 19.91 -9.46 7.33
CA LYS A 139 20.26 -8.28 6.53
C LYS A 139 19.04 -7.74 5.77
N LEU A 140 18.26 -8.63 5.15
CA LEU A 140 17.03 -8.24 4.46
C LEU A 140 16.07 -7.53 5.42
N LYS A 141 15.82 -8.12 6.59
CA LYS A 141 14.95 -7.53 7.60
C LYS A 141 15.44 -6.16 8.05
N GLU A 142 16.74 -6.02 8.34
CA GLU A 142 17.34 -4.74 8.74
C GLU A 142 17.11 -3.65 7.67
N GLN A 143 17.45 -3.94 6.41
CA GLN A 143 17.36 -2.96 5.32
C GLN A 143 15.92 -2.65 4.94
N LEU A 144 15.02 -3.64 4.97
CA LEU A 144 13.59 -3.45 4.75
C LEU A 144 12.99 -2.54 5.82
N LEU A 145 13.27 -2.82 7.09
CA LEU A 145 12.76 -2.02 8.21
C LEU A 145 13.27 -0.58 8.16
N LYS A 146 14.52 -0.36 7.75
CA LYS A 146 15.03 1.01 7.52
C LYS A 146 14.22 1.71 6.42
N ALA A 147 14.07 1.09 5.25
CA ALA A 147 13.36 1.69 4.12
C ALA A 147 11.90 2.06 4.42
N ILE A 148 11.15 1.20 5.12
CA ILE A 148 9.74 1.47 5.47
C ILE A 148 9.58 2.51 6.59
N ASN A 149 10.60 2.70 7.44
CA ASN A 149 10.55 3.71 8.51
C ASN A 149 11.05 5.07 8.01
N ASP A 150 12.02 5.09 7.09
CA ASP A 150 12.55 6.33 6.49
C ASP A 150 11.53 7.02 5.57
N THR A 151 10.47 6.33 5.16
CA THR A 151 9.40 6.86 4.31
C THR A 151 8.31 7.63 5.05
N GLU A 152 8.27 7.60 6.39
CA GLU A 152 7.31 8.39 7.18
C GLU A 152 7.76 9.86 7.40
N GLY A 153 8.92 10.27 6.87
CA GLY A 153 9.46 11.62 7.04
C GLY A 153 9.62 12.38 5.73
N PHE A 154 8.96 13.53 5.60
CA PHE A 154 9.57 14.65 4.88
C PHE A 154 10.78 15.12 5.68
N HIS A 155 11.87 14.34 5.69
CA HIS A 155 13.15 14.83 6.20
C HIS A 155 13.74 15.69 5.09
N ILE A 156 13.42 16.98 5.17
CA ILE A 156 14.20 18.03 4.53
C ILE A 156 15.63 17.83 5.02
N ILE A 157 16.52 17.44 4.11
CA ILE A 157 17.96 17.67 4.28
C ILE A 157 18.24 19.11 3.87
#